data_AF-A0A3B1BWN6-F1
#
_entry.id   AF-A0A3B1BWN6-F1
#
_cell.length_a   1.000
_cell.length_b   1.000
_cell.length_c   1.000
_cell.angle_alpha   90.00
_cell.angle_beta   90.00
_cell.angle_gamma   90.00
#
_symmetry.space_group_name_H-M   'P 1'
#
loop_
_entity.id
_entity.type
_entity.pdbx_description
1 polymer ?
#
loop_
_entity_poly.entity_id
_entity_poly.type
_entity_poly.pdbx_seq_one_letter_code
_entity_poly.pdbx_strand_id
1 'polypeptide(L)'
;MPLHPMVVHFPIVFAVLIPIAMATAIIFDKKIKNRKAVWGAIVAFSAVLALSAFVTMKLGAMEEEIVEKVVSESLIEKHEELAELFSWSTIILFVMASLAFYRDQIVFKGLALAASLAIFGMLAQTADSGGELVYKHNAGAAYAIAKAGGVNDRSPLSAYRGGEDGHDDDD
;
A
#
# COMPACT_ATOMS: atom_id res chain seq x y z
N MET A 1 8.00 -17.56 -5.77
CA MET A 1 7.55 -16.67 -4.67
C MET A 1 6.85 -15.50 -5.32
N PRO A 2 5.67 -15.05 -4.85
CA PRO A 2 5.04 -13.88 -5.47
C PRO A 2 6.00 -12.70 -5.32
N LEU A 3 6.27 -12.00 -6.41
CA LEU A 3 7.07 -10.76 -6.40
C LEU A 3 6.36 -9.62 -5.64
N HIS A 4 5.10 -9.85 -5.26
CA HIS A 4 4.15 -8.90 -4.69
C HIS A 4 4.58 -8.28 -3.33
N PRO A 5 5.09 -9.02 -2.33
CA PRO A 5 5.45 -8.43 -1.04
C PRO A 5 6.62 -7.45 -1.14
N MET A 6 7.53 -7.62 -2.10
CA MET A 6 8.74 -6.81 -2.17
C MET A 6 8.49 -5.41 -2.73
N VAL A 7 7.50 -5.26 -3.61
CA VAL A 7 7.12 -3.97 -4.21
C VAL A 7 6.31 -3.13 -3.21
N VAL A 8 5.42 -3.77 -2.44
CA VAL A 8 4.53 -3.07 -1.49
C VAL A 8 5.23 -2.64 -0.20
N HIS A 9 6.41 -3.19 0.12
CA HIS A 9 7.23 -2.75 1.25
C HIS A 9 8.21 -1.61 0.89
N PHE A 10 8.33 -1.27 -0.40
CA PHE A 10 9.22 -0.20 -0.85
C PHE A 10 8.95 1.17 -0.19
N PRO A 11 7.68 1.60 0.03
CA PRO A 11 7.38 2.86 0.72
C PRO A 11 7.91 2.90 2.16
N ILE A 12 7.96 1.76 2.85
CA ILE A 12 8.35 1.66 4.27
C ILE A 12 9.76 2.18 4.47
N VAL A 13 10.69 1.78 3.59
CA VAL A 13 12.10 2.18 3.69
C VAL A 13 12.24 3.70 3.63
N PHE A 14 11.56 4.35 2.68
CA PHE A 14 11.64 5.81 2.55
C PHE A 14 10.92 6.53 3.70
N ALA A 15 9.77 6.04 4.13
CA ALA A 15 9.04 6.62 5.26
C ALA A 15 9.83 6.55 6.59
N VAL A 16 10.73 5.57 6.74
CA VAL A 16 11.68 5.50 7.86
C VAL A 16 12.89 6.42 7.65
N LEU A 17 13.49 6.40 6.46
CA LEU A 17 14.75 7.12 6.20
C LEU A 17 14.57 8.64 6.10
N ILE A 18 13.46 9.12 5.55
CA ILE A 18 13.19 10.55 5.36
C ILE A 18 13.20 11.36 6.67
N PRO A 19 12.48 10.99 7.74
CA PRO A 19 12.53 11.74 9.00
C PRO A 19 13.94 11.78 9.60
N ILE A 20 14.71 10.69 9.48
CA ILE A 20 16.11 10.63 9.93
C ILE A 20 16.98 11.59 9.09
N ALA A 21 16.82 11.55 7.76
CA ALA A 21 17.54 12.44 6.84
C ALA A 21 17.20 13.93 7.09
N MET A 22 15.93 14.25 7.32
CA MET A 22 15.49 15.60 7.67
C MET A 22 16.05 16.06 9.02
N ALA A 23 15.94 15.23 10.06
CA ALA A 23 16.47 15.56 11.39
C ALA A 23 17.99 15.78 11.35
N THR A 24 18.74 14.89 10.70
CA THR A 24 20.19 15.01 10.54
C THR A 24 20.57 16.25 9.72
N ALA A 25 19.85 16.54 8.63
CA ALA A 25 20.08 17.74 7.83
C ALA A 25 19.84 19.04 8.62
N ILE A 26 18.83 19.07 9.50
CA ILE A 26 18.52 20.23 10.35
C ILE A 26 19.54 20.39 11.48
N ILE A 27 19.89 19.31 12.18
CA ILE A 27 20.84 19.34 13.32
C ILE A 27 22.24 19.76 12.87
N PHE A 28 22.71 19.21 11.74
CA PHE A 28 24.06 19.46 11.22
C PHE A 28 24.10 20.52 10.14
N ASP A 29 23.05 21.34 10.00
CA ASP A 29 22.88 22.34 8.95
C ASP A 29 24.15 23.20 8.75
N LYS A 30 24.77 23.69 9.84
CA LYS A 30 26.00 24.52 9.81
C LYS A 30 27.25 23.80 9.26
N LYS A 31 27.29 22.47 9.29
CA LYS A 31 28.44 21.65 8.85
C LYS A 31 28.30 21.16 7.40
N ILE A 32 27.10 21.26 6.81
CA ILE A 32 26.81 20.75 5.47
C ILE A 32 27.31 21.74 4.42
N LYS A 33 28.30 21.32 3.63
CA LYS A 33 28.88 22.13 2.54
C LYS A 33 27.90 22.42 1.40
N ASN A 34 27.06 21.44 1.03
CA ASN A 34 26.08 21.57 -0.04
C ASN A 34 24.65 21.26 0.44
N ARG A 35 24.04 22.22 1.12
CA ARG A 35 22.69 22.08 1.70
C ARG A 35 21.61 21.86 0.64
N LYS A 36 21.76 22.51 -0.52
CA LYS A 36 20.82 22.38 -1.64
C LYS A 36 20.82 20.95 -2.18
N ALA A 37 21.97 20.30 -2.32
CA ALA A 37 22.02 18.91 -2.75
C ALA A 37 21.33 17.97 -1.75
N VAL A 38 21.56 18.17 -0.44
CA VAL A 38 20.93 17.34 0.61
C VAL A 38 19.41 17.48 0.60
N TRP A 39 18.90 18.72 0.61
CA TRP A 39 17.44 18.94 0.58
C TRP A 39 16.83 18.56 -0.77
N GLY A 40 17.55 18.70 -1.88
CA GLY A 40 17.12 18.19 -3.18
C GLY A 40 16.96 16.66 -3.18
N ALA A 41 17.89 15.94 -2.55
CA ALA A 41 17.77 14.49 -2.37
C ALA A 41 16.57 14.12 -1.48
N ILE A 42 16.33 14.86 -0.39
CA ILE A 42 15.14 14.66 0.47
C ILE A 42 13.86 14.85 -0.35
N VAL A 43 13.77 15.90 -1.17
CA VAL A 43 12.61 16.13 -2.05
C VAL A 43 12.43 14.98 -3.03
N ALA A 44 13.50 14.52 -3.68
CA ALA A 44 13.45 13.40 -4.60
C ALA A 44 12.97 12.10 -3.90
N PHE A 45 13.48 11.80 -2.71
CA PHE A 45 13.04 10.64 -1.94
C PHE A 45 11.60 10.77 -1.46
N SER A 46 11.13 11.96 -1.07
CA SER A 46 9.71 12.18 -0.76
C SER A 46 8.82 11.96 -1.97
N ALA A 47 9.26 12.33 -3.18
CA ALA A 47 8.53 12.01 -4.42
C ALA A 47 8.49 10.49 -4.68
N VAL A 48 9.61 9.78 -4.53
CA VAL A 48 9.65 8.32 -4.67
C VAL A 48 8.74 7.64 -3.64
N LEU A 49 8.77 8.09 -2.38
CA LEU A 49 7.85 7.63 -1.36
C LEU A 49 6.40 7.82 -1.79
N ALA A 50 6.02 9.02 -2.20
CA ALA A 50 4.64 9.33 -2.60
C ALA A 50 4.15 8.48 -3.77
N LEU A 51 4.98 8.34 -4.81
CA LEU A 51 4.66 7.49 -5.96
C LEU A 51 4.53 6.02 -5.56
N SER A 52 5.47 5.49 -4.78
CA SER A 52 5.44 4.10 -4.35
C SER A 52 4.25 3.79 -3.43
N ALA A 53 3.91 4.68 -2.51
CA ALA A 53 2.75 4.54 -1.62
C ALA A 53 1.45 4.53 -2.43
N PHE A 54 1.30 5.48 -3.36
CA PHE A 54 0.13 5.56 -4.23
C PHE A 54 -0.05 4.31 -5.11
N VAL A 55 1.04 3.83 -5.72
CA VAL A 55 1.01 2.59 -6.52
C VAL A 55 0.63 1.39 -5.65
N THR A 56 1.21 1.29 -4.45
CA THR A 56 0.92 0.19 -3.51
C THR A 56 -0.53 0.19 -3.08
N MET A 57 -1.08 1.34 -2.71
CA MET A 57 -2.50 1.52 -2.36
C MET A 57 -3.42 1.07 -3.49
N LYS A 58 -3.13 1.49 -4.74
CA LYS A 58 -3.93 1.08 -5.91
C LYS A 58 -3.82 -0.41 -6.20
N LEU A 59 -2.65 -1.01 -5.96
CA LEU A 59 -2.44 -2.43 -6.14
C LEU A 59 -3.21 -3.26 -5.11
N GLY A 60 -3.24 -2.80 -3.85
CA GLY A 60 -4.03 -3.41 -2.78
C GLY A 60 -5.53 -3.42 -3.08
N ALA A 61 -6.08 -2.28 -3.50
CA ALA A 61 -7.50 -2.18 -3.86
C ALA A 61 -7.92 -3.07 -5.04
N MET A 62 -7.01 -3.33 -6.00
CA MET A 62 -7.30 -4.29 -7.09
C MET A 62 -7.33 -5.75 -6.62
N GLU A 63 -6.76 -6.03 -5.44
CA GLU A 63 -6.66 -7.36 -4.85
C GLU A 63 -7.74 -7.63 -3.79
N GLU A 64 -8.53 -6.63 -3.43
CA GLU A 64 -9.59 -6.68 -2.42
C GLU A 64 -10.54 -7.87 -2.63
N GLU A 65 -11.18 -7.96 -3.80
CA GLU A 65 -12.14 -9.02 -4.15
C GLU A 65 -11.57 -10.45 -4.03
N ILE A 66 -10.24 -10.60 -4.15
CA ILE A 66 -9.58 -11.89 -3.99
C ILE A 66 -9.48 -12.23 -2.51
N VAL A 67 -9.07 -11.26 -1.68
CA VAL A 67 -8.80 -11.45 -0.25
C VAL A 67 -10.09 -11.53 0.57
N GLU A 68 -11.15 -10.84 0.18
CA GLU A 68 -12.49 -10.88 0.80
C GLU A 68 -13.10 -12.29 0.88
N LYS A 69 -12.66 -13.21 0.00
CA LYS A 69 -13.11 -14.61 0.03
C LYS A 69 -12.67 -15.36 1.28
N VAL A 70 -11.68 -14.83 2.01
CA VAL A 70 -11.02 -15.52 3.13
C VAL A 70 -10.92 -14.65 4.37
N VAL A 71 -10.94 -13.32 4.21
CA VAL A 71 -10.90 -12.35 5.30
C VAL A 71 -12.14 -11.46 5.24
N SER A 72 -12.66 -11.05 6.40
CA SER A 72 -13.84 -10.18 6.44
C SER A 72 -13.54 -8.81 5.84
N GLU A 73 -14.47 -8.34 5.01
CA GLU A 73 -14.50 -6.99 4.39
C GLU A 73 -14.12 -5.88 5.38
N SER A 74 -14.72 -5.84 6.56
CA SER A 74 -14.44 -4.79 7.57
C SER A 74 -12.98 -4.69 8.05
N LEU A 75 -12.21 -5.79 7.97
CA LEU A 75 -10.78 -5.78 8.31
C LEU A 75 -9.94 -5.27 7.14
N ILE A 76 -10.37 -5.60 5.91
CA ILE A 76 -9.74 -5.14 4.68
C ILE A 76 -9.98 -3.64 4.53
N GLU A 77 -11.24 -3.19 4.61
CA GLU A 77 -11.62 -1.77 4.57
C GLU A 77 -10.80 -0.94 5.56
N LYS A 78 -10.67 -1.39 6.82
CA LYS A 78 -9.85 -0.70 7.82
C LYS A 78 -8.38 -0.57 7.40
N HIS A 79 -7.80 -1.59 6.78
CA HIS A 79 -6.43 -1.52 6.27
C HIS A 79 -6.34 -0.56 5.08
N GLU A 80 -7.31 -0.59 4.17
CA GLU A 80 -7.37 0.27 3.00
C GLU A 80 -7.51 1.74 3.37
N GLU A 81 -8.40 2.09 4.31
CA GLU A 81 -8.56 3.46 4.81
C GLU A 81 -7.23 4.00 5.39
N LEU A 82 -6.51 3.16 6.16
CA LEU A 82 -5.21 3.52 6.70
C LEU A 82 -4.15 3.66 5.60
N ALA A 83 -4.17 2.79 4.58
CA ALA A 83 -3.25 2.86 3.45
C ALA A 83 -3.53 4.08 2.56
N GLU A 84 -4.80 4.46 2.40
CA GLU A 84 -5.22 5.66 1.68
C GLU A 84 -4.76 6.93 2.41
N LEU A 85 -5.05 7.02 3.71
CA LEU A 85 -4.63 8.17 4.52
C LEU A 85 -3.11 8.33 4.53
N PHE A 86 -2.37 7.22 4.68
CA PHE A 86 -0.92 7.20 4.56
C PHE A 86 -0.48 7.72 3.19
N SER A 87 -1.03 7.19 2.10
CA SER A 87 -0.66 7.55 0.73
C SER A 87 -0.88 9.03 0.45
N TRP A 88 -2.04 9.59 0.78
CA TRP A 88 -2.29 11.03 0.60
C TRP A 88 -1.37 11.90 1.46
N SER A 89 -1.07 11.46 2.68
CA SER A 89 -0.15 12.18 3.57
C SER A 89 1.27 12.25 3.00
N THR A 90 1.75 11.20 2.31
CA THR A 90 3.07 11.25 1.66
C THR A 90 3.14 12.26 0.51
N ILE A 91 2.04 12.51 -0.21
CA ILE A 91 1.97 13.55 -1.24
C ILE A 91 2.07 14.94 -0.59
N ILE A 92 1.38 15.15 0.54
CA ILE A 92 1.48 16.38 1.32
C ILE A 92 2.92 16.59 1.79
N LEU A 93 3.58 15.53 2.28
CA LEU A 93 4.99 15.60 2.69
C LEU A 93 5.92 15.99 1.53
N PHE A 94 5.69 15.47 0.32
CA PHE A 94 6.46 15.87 -0.85
C PHE A 94 6.31 17.38 -1.15
N VAL A 95 5.10 17.92 -1.06
CA VAL A 95 4.86 19.37 -1.22
C VAL A 95 5.56 20.17 -0.13
N MET A 96 5.47 19.73 1.12
CA MET A 96 6.11 20.40 2.26
C MET A 96 7.64 20.36 2.18
N ALA A 97 8.22 19.22 1.78
CA ALA A 97 9.65 19.08 1.54
C ALA A 97 10.12 19.99 0.41
N SER A 98 9.34 20.07 -0.67
CA SER A 98 9.62 20.98 -1.79
C SER A 98 9.57 22.44 -1.33
N LEU A 99 8.56 22.82 -0.56
CA LEU A 99 8.45 24.16 0.00
C LEU A 99 9.62 24.49 0.93
N ALA A 100 10.03 23.54 1.78
CA ALA A 100 11.20 23.68 2.66
C ALA A 100 12.50 23.87 1.85
N PHE A 101 12.65 23.16 0.73
CA PHE A 101 13.77 23.32 -0.20
C PHE A 101 13.77 24.70 -0.87
N TYR A 102 12.64 25.18 -1.39
CA TYR A 102 12.56 26.46 -2.10
C TYR A 102 12.66 27.67 -1.18
N ARG A 103 12.02 27.62 0.00
CA ARG A 103 12.04 28.75 0.95
C ARG A 103 13.32 28.80 1.78
N ASP A 104 13.93 27.64 2.03
CA ASP A 104 15.15 27.48 2.84
C ASP A 104 15.06 28.05 4.26
N GLN A 105 13.85 28.14 4.84
CA GLN A 105 13.64 28.65 6.20
C GLN A 105 13.43 27.51 7.20
N ILE A 106 13.93 27.69 8.43
CA ILE A 106 13.86 26.68 9.49
C ILE A 106 12.42 26.27 9.84
N VAL A 107 11.46 27.21 9.74
CA VAL A 107 10.04 26.93 10.02
C VAL A 107 9.48 25.89 9.06
N PHE A 108 9.72 26.03 7.75
CA PHE A 108 9.25 25.05 6.75
C PHE A 108 9.98 23.72 6.89
N LYS A 109 11.28 23.73 7.20
CA LYS A 109 12.05 22.50 7.45
C LYS A 109 11.54 21.75 8.68
N GLY A 110 11.25 22.47 9.77
CA GLY A 110 10.68 21.91 10.99
C GLY A 110 9.28 21.35 10.77
N LEU A 111 8.44 22.05 10.00
CA LEU A 111 7.10 21.58 9.67
C LEU A 111 7.14 20.32 8.79
N ALA A 112 8.03 20.25 7.80
CA ALA A 112 8.25 19.05 6.99
C ALA A 112 8.74 17.87 7.83
N LEU A 113 9.66 18.10 8.79
CA LEU A 113 10.11 17.08 9.73
C LEU A 113 8.93 16.58 10.60
N ALA A 114 8.13 17.48 11.17
CA ALA A 114 6.98 17.10 11.98
C ALA A 114 5.97 16.25 11.18
N ALA A 115 5.68 16.64 9.93
CA ALA A 115 4.84 15.85 9.04
C ALA A 115 5.44 14.47 8.74
N SER A 116 6.74 14.38 8.49
CA SER A 116 7.41 13.09 8.24
C SER A 116 7.34 12.15 9.45
N LEU A 117 7.42 12.68 10.68
CA LEU A 117 7.26 11.89 11.90
C LEU A 117 5.81 11.44 12.12
N ALA A 118 4.83 12.28 11.80
CA ALA A 118 3.43 11.90 11.84
C ALA A 118 3.13 10.76 10.84
N ILE A 119 3.68 10.86 9.62
CA ILE A 119 3.56 9.83 8.58
C ILE A 119 4.24 8.53 8.99
N PHE A 120 5.38 8.60 9.67
CA PHE A 120 6.01 7.41 10.26
C PHE A 120 5.09 6.73 11.30
N GLY A 121 4.35 7.50 12.08
CA GLY A 121 3.32 6.97 12.99
C GLY A 121 2.13 6.33 12.25
N MET A 122 1.70 6.90 11.12
CA MET A 122 0.66 6.31 10.27
C MET A 122 1.14 5.01 9.63
N LEU A 123 2.39 4.97 9.14
CA LEU A 123 3.01 3.76 8.61
C LEU A 123 2.94 2.60 9.60
N ALA A 124 3.22 2.85 10.89
CA ALA A 124 3.15 1.82 11.91
C ALA A 124 1.73 1.25 12.06
N GLN A 125 0.70 2.09 11.97
CA GLN A 125 -0.70 1.66 12.02
C GLN A 125 -1.12 0.86 10.78
N THR A 126 -0.74 1.32 9.59
CA THR A 126 -0.99 0.58 8.33
C THR A 126 -0.24 -0.76 8.30
N ALA A 127 0.99 -0.80 8.83
CA ALA A 127 1.78 -2.02 8.92
C ALA A 127 1.19 -3.03 9.92
N ASP A 128 0.67 -2.55 11.06
CA ASP A 128 0.02 -3.40 12.06
C ASP A 128 -1.26 -4.03 11.50
N SER A 129 -2.12 -3.24 10.86
CA SER A 129 -3.35 -3.77 10.22
C SER A 129 -3.03 -4.74 9.08
N GLY A 130 -2.04 -4.43 8.24
CA GLY A 130 -1.60 -5.35 7.18
C GLY A 130 -1.00 -6.64 7.72
N GLY A 131 -0.25 -6.55 8.82
CA GLY A 131 0.28 -7.71 9.55
C GLY A 131 -0.83 -8.58 10.13
N GLU A 132 -1.87 -7.98 10.69
CA GLU A 132 -3.04 -8.69 11.21
C GLU A 132 -3.75 -9.50 10.11
N LEU A 133 -3.98 -8.91 8.93
CA LEU A 133 -4.58 -9.61 7.78
C LEU A 133 -3.80 -10.87 7.41
N VAL A 134 -2.47 -10.80 7.36
CA VAL A 134 -1.62 -11.91 6.94
C VAL A 134 -1.44 -12.95 8.05
N TYR A 135 -1.11 -12.53 9.28
CA TYR A 135 -0.70 -13.44 10.34
C TYR A 135 -1.85 -13.99 11.18
N LYS A 136 -2.94 -13.24 11.36
CA LYS A 136 -4.11 -13.70 12.12
C LYS A 136 -5.21 -14.24 11.22
N HIS A 137 -5.43 -13.60 10.07
CA HIS A 137 -6.54 -13.95 9.17
C HIS A 137 -6.10 -14.71 7.91
N ASN A 138 -4.79 -14.99 7.78
CA ASN A 138 -4.23 -15.80 6.70
C ASN A 138 -4.63 -15.34 5.29
N ALA A 139 -4.67 -14.02 5.08
CA ALA A 139 -5.01 -13.40 3.78
C ALA A 139 -4.25 -14.01 2.59
N GLY A 140 -3.01 -14.47 2.81
CA GLY A 140 -2.19 -15.13 1.79
C GLY A 140 -2.80 -16.42 1.21
N ALA A 141 -3.70 -17.09 1.93
CA ALA A 141 -4.40 -18.28 1.45
C ALA A 141 -5.33 -17.98 0.26
N ALA A 142 -5.85 -16.76 0.14
CA ALA A 142 -6.70 -16.34 -0.96
C ALA A 142 -6.03 -16.55 -2.32
N TYR A 143 -4.74 -16.21 -2.43
CA TYR A 143 -3.96 -16.41 -3.65
C TYR A 143 -3.67 -17.87 -3.95
N ALA A 144 -3.50 -18.71 -2.92
CA ALA A 144 -3.33 -20.14 -3.10
C ALA A 144 -4.63 -20.79 -3.62
N ILE A 145 -5.79 -20.38 -3.10
CA ILE A 145 -7.12 -20.82 -3.54
C ILE A 145 -7.38 -20.34 -4.97
N ALA A 146 -7.15 -19.06 -5.27
CA ALA A 146 -7.33 -18.51 -6.62
C ALA A 146 -6.43 -19.22 -7.65
N LYS A 147 -5.18 -19.52 -7.28
CA LYS A 147 -4.24 -20.26 -8.15
C LYS A 147 -4.63 -21.73 -8.33
N ALA A 148 -5.19 -22.36 -7.29
CA ALA A 148 -5.69 -23.74 -7.36
C ALA A 148 -7.03 -23.87 -8.09
N GLY A 149 -7.82 -22.79 -8.15
CA GLY A 149 -9.20 -22.74 -8.64
C GLY A 149 -9.40 -22.19 -10.05
N GLY A 150 -8.35 -22.00 -10.86
CA GLY A 150 -8.46 -21.75 -12.31
C GLY A 150 -8.98 -22.94 -13.14
N VAL A 151 -9.40 -24.03 -12.49
CA VAL A 151 -10.05 -25.19 -13.10
C VAL A 151 -11.24 -25.59 -12.22
N ASN A 152 -12.42 -25.01 -12.47
CA ASN A 152 -13.72 -25.68 -12.50
C ASN A 152 -14.85 -24.65 -12.61
N ASP A 153 -14.96 -24.04 -13.78
CA ASP A 153 -16.24 -23.51 -14.29
C ASP A 153 -17.08 -24.67 -14.87
N ARG A 154 -17.19 -25.75 -14.10
CA ARG A 154 -18.09 -26.88 -14.36
C ARG A 154 -18.96 -27.05 -13.14
N SER A 155 -19.96 -26.18 -13.05
CA SER A 155 -21.15 -26.42 -12.25
C SER A 155 -21.71 -27.80 -12.61
N PRO A 156 -21.82 -28.78 -11.69
CA PRO A 156 -22.37 -30.10 -12.01
C PRO A 156 -23.87 -30.09 -12.31
N LEU A 157 -24.52 -28.92 -12.25
CA LEU A 157 -25.98 -28.81 -12.27
C LEU A 157 -26.60 -28.65 -13.66
N SER A 158 -25.83 -28.60 -14.75
CA SER A 158 -26.40 -28.58 -16.12
C SER A 158 -26.54 -29.97 -16.75
N ALA A 159 -26.09 -31.04 -16.09
CA ALA A 159 -26.09 -32.41 -16.64
C ALA A 159 -27.36 -33.23 -16.30
N TYR A 160 -28.33 -32.66 -15.57
CA TYR A 160 -29.54 -33.38 -15.15
C TYR A 160 -30.82 -32.97 -15.91
N ARG A 161 -30.71 -32.24 -17.04
CA ARG A 161 -31.89 -31.81 -17.82
C ARG A 161 -31.77 -32.10 -19.32
N GLY A 162 -31.28 -33.29 -19.66
CA GLY A 162 -31.26 -33.76 -21.05
C GLY A 162 -31.21 -35.28 -21.10
N GLY A 163 -32.37 -35.92 -21.18
CA GLY A 163 -32.49 -37.34 -21.46
C GLY A 163 -33.69 -38.00 -20.79
N GLU A 164 -34.90 -37.73 -21.30
CA GLU A 164 -36.00 -38.71 -21.37
C GLU A 164 -36.77 -38.44 -22.68
N ASP A 165 -36.16 -38.94 -23.76
CA ASP A 165 -36.73 -39.68 -24.89
C ASP A 165 -38.08 -40.35 -24.47
N GLY A 166 -39.22 -40.20 -25.15
CA GLY A 166 -39.52 -40.58 -26.54
C GLY A 166 -40.38 -41.87 -26.55
N HIS A 167 -41.53 -41.84 -27.28
CA HIS A 167 -42.55 -42.91 -27.50
C HIS A 167 -43.59 -43.10 -26.36
N ASP A 168 -44.90 -43.22 -26.59
CA ASP A 168 -45.63 -44.07 -27.56
C ASP A 168 -46.91 -43.40 -28.16
N ASP A 169 -47.05 -43.54 -29.48
CA ASP A 169 -48.17 -44.09 -30.28
C ASP A 169 -49.67 -44.02 -29.84
N ASP A 170 -50.47 -43.77 -30.90
CA ASP A 170 -51.82 -44.29 -31.23
C ASP A 170 -53.14 -43.57 -30.81
N ASP A 171 -53.94 -43.36 -31.87
CA ASP A 171 -55.39 -43.13 -32.04
C ASP A 171 -56.08 -41.78 -31.70
#